data_AF-A0A352CGY7-F1
#
_entry.id   AF-A0A352CGY7-F1
#
_cell.length_a   1.000
_cell.length_b   1.000
_cell.length_c   1.000
_cell.angle_alpha   90.00
_cell.angle_beta   90.00
_cell.angle_gamma   90.00
#
_symmetry.space_group_name_H-M   'P 1'
#
loop_
_entity.id
_entity.type
_entity.pdbx_description
1 polymer ?
#
loop_
_entity_poly.entity_id
_entity_poly.type
_entity_poly.pdbx_seq_one_letter_code
_entity_poly.pdbx_strand_id
1 'polypeptide(L)'
;TVYFSGAPRVAKNPPWDGGWIFTKDKEGRPWMTVACQGLGASVWYPCKDHQSDEPDRGALLTVIVPDTLTAVANGRLVGETKYKEGWRSFQWQVVNPINNYNLVPYIGKYVHWKDQYKGAQDKNLDLDFWVLDYNQEKAKSSFGRDVPRMLDAFEYWFGPYPFYEDGYKLVESSHLGMEHQSAIAYGNGFKNGYRGRDLSGSGWGKDWDYIIIHESGHEWFANNITTNDIADMWVHEGFTMYSEVLFIDYHYGKKAGSEYCRGVRKNIRNDKPLIGDYGVNQEGSGDMYNKGAGLLHHIREMIGNDSIFRAILTGLNKDFRHRTVDSKQV
;
A
#
# COMPACT_ATOMS: atom_id res chain seq x y z
N THR A 1 19.90 -11.35 19.25
CA THR A 1 19.02 -12.32 18.56
C THR A 1 17.96 -12.80 19.52
N VAL A 2 16.69 -12.77 19.10
CA VAL A 2 15.55 -13.28 19.89
C VAL A 2 15.03 -14.52 19.18
N TYR A 3 14.71 -15.57 19.95
CA TYR A 3 14.05 -16.76 19.45
C TYR A 3 12.69 -16.86 20.13
N PHE A 4 11.64 -17.10 19.36
CA PHE A 4 10.29 -17.23 19.87
C PHE A 4 9.53 -18.30 19.06
N SER A 5 8.53 -18.91 19.69
CA SER A 5 7.62 -19.86 19.04
C SER A 5 6.27 -19.84 19.77
N GLY A 6 5.22 -20.26 19.08
CA GLY A 6 3.87 -20.28 19.64
C GLY A 6 2.80 -20.20 18.57
N ALA A 7 1.54 -20.06 19.00
CA ALA A 7 0.43 -19.75 18.13
C ALA A 7 0.28 -18.22 18.05
N PRO A 8 0.42 -17.60 16.87
CA PRO A 8 0.21 -16.17 16.75
C PRO A 8 -1.29 -15.84 16.93
N ARG A 9 -1.57 -14.58 17.27
CA ARG A 9 -2.96 -14.09 17.29
C ARG A 9 -3.57 -14.18 15.89
N VAL A 10 -4.78 -14.70 15.81
CA VAL A 10 -5.57 -14.76 14.57
C VAL A 10 -6.52 -13.57 14.51
N ALA A 11 -6.52 -12.86 13.37
CA ALA A 11 -7.43 -11.75 13.10
C ALA A 11 -8.88 -12.26 12.92
N LYS A 12 -9.84 -11.54 13.48
CA LYS A 12 -11.28 -11.84 13.44
C LYS A 12 -11.99 -11.18 12.26
N ASN A 13 -11.58 -9.98 11.87
CA ASN A 13 -12.12 -9.13 10.81
C ASN A 13 -11.00 -8.36 10.07
N PRO A 14 -10.06 -9.06 9.41
CA PRO A 14 -8.97 -8.42 8.70
C PRO A 14 -9.46 -7.55 7.52
N PRO A 15 -8.80 -6.41 7.22
CA PRO A 15 -7.60 -5.89 7.86
C PRO A 15 -7.89 -4.97 9.07
N TRP A 16 -9.16 -4.83 9.48
CA TRP A 16 -9.61 -3.92 10.54
C TRP A 16 -9.24 -4.36 11.96
N ASP A 17 -8.73 -5.58 12.11
CA ASP A 17 -8.06 -6.03 13.31
C ASP A 17 -6.76 -6.78 12.98
N GLY A 18 -5.75 -6.60 13.84
CA GLY A 18 -4.42 -7.13 13.59
C GLY A 18 -4.27 -8.61 13.96
N GLY A 19 -3.49 -9.32 13.14
CA GLY A 19 -3.06 -10.70 13.38
C GLY A 19 -2.85 -11.50 12.10
N TRP A 20 -2.57 -12.79 12.29
CA TRP A 20 -2.53 -13.74 11.19
C TRP A 20 -3.92 -14.03 10.65
N ILE A 21 -3.98 -14.17 9.32
CA ILE A 21 -5.17 -14.55 8.58
C ILE A 21 -4.91 -15.95 8.06
N PHE A 22 -5.57 -16.95 8.65
CA PHE A 22 -5.55 -18.31 8.14
C PHE A 22 -6.87 -18.59 7.43
N THR A 23 -6.83 -18.72 6.11
CA THR A 23 -8.02 -18.99 5.31
C THR A 23 -7.74 -20.05 4.24
N LYS A 24 -8.74 -20.28 3.40
CA LYS A 24 -8.64 -21.11 2.22
C LYS A 24 -9.02 -20.29 1.00
N ASP A 25 -8.34 -20.56 -0.11
CA ASP A 25 -8.76 -20.01 -1.40
C ASP A 25 -10.03 -20.69 -1.92
N LYS A 26 -10.51 -20.28 -3.10
CA LYS A 26 -11.79 -20.79 -3.63
C LYS A 26 -11.75 -22.29 -3.97
N GLU A 27 -10.56 -22.89 -4.08
CA GLU A 27 -10.35 -24.32 -4.33
C GLU A 27 -10.14 -25.10 -3.02
N GLY A 28 -10.27 -24.44 -1.87
CA GLY A 28 -10.09 -25.04 -0.55
C GLY A 28 -8.63 -25.22 -0.14
N ARG A 29 -7.68 -24.60 -0.85
CA ARG A 29 -6.24 -24.72 -0.62
C ARG A 29 -5.77 -23.69 0.43
N PRO A 30 -4.73 -23.96 1.24
CA PRO A 30 -4.27 -23.02 2.25
C PRO A 30 -3.88 -21.67 1.65
N TRP A 31 -4.38 -20.60 2.28
CA TRP A 31 -4.05 -19.23 1.91
C TRP A 31 -3.96 -18.39 3.18
N MET A 32 -2.81 -17.75 3.40
CA MET A 32 -2.56 -17.04 4.65
C MET A 32 -1.62 -15.86 4.47
N THR A 33 -1.80 -14.88 5.33
CA THR A 33 -0.95 -13.68 5.42
C THR A 33 -1.15 -13.03 6.80
N VAL A 34 -0.58 -11.85 7.00
CA VAL A 34 -0.75 -11.03 8.19
C VAL A 34 -1.24 -9.65 7.76
N ALA A 35 -2.18 -9.09 8.52
CA ALA A 35 -2.49 -7.67 8.47
C ALA A 35 -2.36 -7.15 9.91
N CYS A 36 -1.60 -6.08 10.13
CA CYS A 36 -1.28 -5.65 11.49
C CYS A 36 -1.10 -4.14 11.71
N GLN A 37 -1.49 -3.28 10.75
CA GLN A 37 -1.55 -1.84 11.01
C GLN A 37 -2.49 -1.53 12.19
N GLY A 38 -2.14 -0.51 12.97
CA GLY A 38 -2.86 -0.10 14.18
C GLY A 38 -2.57 -0.98 15.41
N LEU A 39 -2.73 -2.30 15.30
CA LEU A 39 -2.38 -3.22 16.41
C LEU A 39 -0.86 -3.34 16.61
N GLY A 40 -0.12 -3.31 15.50
CA GLY A 40 1.33 -3.38 15.45
C GLY A 40 1.89 -4.77 15.15
N ALA A 41 3.12 -4.80 14.67
CA ALA A 41 3.82 -5.97 14.19
C ALA A 41 4.20 -6.97 15.31
N SER A 42 4.25 -6.49 16.56
CA SER A 42 4.51 -7.31 17.76
C SER A 42 3.48 -8.42 17.97
N VAL A 43 2.33 -8.32 17.29
CA VAL A 43 1.32 -9.37 17.26
C VAL A 43 1.85 -10.71 16.75
N TRP A 44 2.90 -10.71 15.92
CA TRP A 44 3.42 -11.94 15.34
C TRP A 44 4.94 -12.11 15.31
N TYR A 45 5.73 -11.05 15.49
CA TYR A 45 7.17 -11.19 15.72
C TYR A 45 7.71 -10.17 16.74
N PRO A 46 8.77 -10.50 17.50
CA PRO A 46 9.39 -9.57 18.43
C PRO A 46 10.03 -8.39 17.70
N CYS A 47 9.55 -7.18 17.99
CA CYS A 47 10.10 -5.93 17.49
C CYS A 47 9.88 -4.78 18.48
N LYS A 48 10.58 -3.66 18.26
CA LYS A 48 10.16 -2.38 18.84
C LYS A 48 9.02 -1.86 17.99
N ASP A 49 7.81 -2.07 18.49
CA ASP A 49 6.57 -1.85 17.75
C ASP A 49 6.13 -0.39 17.85
N HIS A 50 6.84 0.47 17.11
CA HIS A 50 6.60 1.90 17.07
C HIS A 50 6.67 2.39 15.64
N GLN A 51 5.67 3.16 15.20
CA GLN A 51 5.54 3.58 13.81
C GLN A 51 6.74 4.39 13.31
N SER A 52 7.38 5.17 14.19
CA SER A 52 8.58 5.94 13.86
C SER A 52 9.90 5.14 13.86
N ASP A 53 9.89 3.83 14.16
CA ASP A 53 11.11 3.04 14.37
C ASP A 53 11.34 2.04 13.24
N GLU A 54 11.77 2.57 12.10
CA GLU A 54 12.02 1.79 10.90
C GLU A 54 13.48 1.27 10.88
N PRO A 55 13.74 0.04 10.43
CA PRO A 55 15.11 -0.43 10.25
C PRO A 55 15.79 0.30 9.09
N ASP A 56 16.79 1.13 9.36
CA ASP A 56 17.49 1.97 8.35
C ASP A 56 18.05 1.19 7.15
N ARG A 57 18.33 -0.10 7.31
CA ARG A 57 18.93 -0.98 6.29
C ARG A 57 17.97 -2.08 5.83
N GLY A 58 16.68 -1.82 5.95
CA GLY A 58 15.61 -2.74 5.57
C GLY A 58 15.62 -4.03 6.38
N ALA A 59 15.17 -5.11 5.74
CA ALA A 59 14.94 -6.39 6.41
C ALA A 59 15.19 -7.57 5.47
N LEU A 60 15.50 -8.72 6.07
CA LEU A 60 15.61 -10.00 5.38
C LEU A 60 14.62 -10.97 6.03
N LEU A 61 13.59 -11.35 5.28
CA LEU A 61 12.56 -12.28 5.73
C LEU A 61 12.76 -13.65 5.07
N THR A 62 13.01 -14.67 5.89
CA THR A 62 13.05 -16.06 5.44
C THR A 62 11.78 -16.77 5.87
N VAL A 63 11.01 -17.26 4.90
CA VAL A 63 9.75 -17.97 5.14
C VAL A 63 9.88 -19.42 4.68
N ILE A 64 9.62 -20.35 5.59
CA ILE A 64 9.71 -21.80 5.34
C ILE A 64 8.30 -22.37 5.31
N VAL A 65 7.91 -22.96 4.19
CA VAL A 65 6.55 -23.48 3.94
C VAL A 65 6.60 -24.88 3.32
N PRO A 66 5.50 -25.66 3.35
CA PRO A 66 5.41 -26.87 2.55
C PRO A 66 5.77 -26.56 1.09
N ASP A 67 6.53 -27.43 0.43
CA ASP A 67 7.03 -27.22 -0.95
C ASP A 67 5.92 -27.18 -2.02
N THR A 68 4.68 -27.43 -1.61
CA THR A 68 3.47 -27.23 -2.39
C THR A 68 2.96 -25.78 -2.38
N LEU A 69 3.47 -24.90 -1.51
CA LEU A 69 3.07 -23.50 -1.38
C LEU A 69 4.23 -22.57 -1.78
N THR A 70 3.86 -21.36 -2.17
CA THR A 70 4.78 -20.25 -2.44
C THR A 70 4.65 -19.21 -1.33
N ALA A 71 5.77 -18.69 -0.84
CA ALA A 71 5.80 -17.55 0.07
C ALA A 71 6.36 -16.32 -0.62
N VAL A 72 5.58 -15.24 -0.64
CA VAL A 72 5.92 -13.93 -1.22
C VAL A 72 6.04 -12.92 -0.09
N ALA A 73 7.00 -12.00 -0.16
CA ALA A 73 7.13 -10.92 0.82
C ALA A 73 7.67 -9.63 0.16
N ASN A 74 7.95 -8.63 0.99
CA ASN A 74 8.47 -7.32 0.60
C ASN A 74 9.84 -7.40 -0.09
N GLY A 75 10.13 -6.44 -0.96
CA GLY A 75 11.39 -6.32 -1.67
C GLY A 75 11.61 -7.43 -2.69
N ARG A 76 12.88 -7.86 -2.83
CA ARG A 76 13.30 -8.80 -3.89
C ARG A 76 13.55 -10.20 -3.35
N LEU A 77 13.16 -11.21 -4.13
CA LEU A 77 13.52 -12.60 -3.85
C LEU A 77 15.01 -12.80 -4.10
N VAL A 78 15.78 -13.08 -3.05
CA VAL A 78 17.23 -13.28 -3.11
C VAL A 78 17.64 -14.74 -2.93
N GLY A 79 16.72 -15.60 -2.53
CA GLY A 79 16.98 -17.04 -2.40
C GLY A 79 15.73 -17.89 -2.37
N GLU A 80 15.75 -18.99 -3.10
CA GLU A 80 14.76 -20.07 -3.04
C GLU A 80 15.49 -21.40 -2.98
N THR A 81 15.29 -22.16 -1.90
CA THR A 81 16.03 -23.42 -1.68
C THR A 81 15.14 -24.49 -1.07
N LYS A 82 15.47 -25.77 -1.38
CA LYS A 82 14.90 -26.90 -0.64
C LYS A 82 15.41 -26.84 0.81
N TYR A 83 14.50 -26.74 1.77
CA TYR A 83 14.85 -26.65 3.19
C TYR A 83 15.03 -28.04 3.81
N LYS A 84 14.05 -28.92 3.57
CA LYS A 84 14.08 -30.35 3.89
C LYS A 84 13.06 -31.07 3.00
N GLU A 85 12.93 -32.39 3.12
CA GLU A 85 11.92 -33.15 2.37
C GLU A 85 10.50 -32.61 2.64
N GLY A 86 9.77 -32.24 1.58
CA GLY A 86 8.43 -31.66 1.65
C GLY A 86 8.37 -30.16 2.02
N TRP A 87 9.51 -29.46 2.14
CA TRP A 87 9.56 -28.06 2.57
C TRP A 87 10.52 -27.21 1.73
N ARG A 88 10.12 -25.96 1.49
CA ARG A 88 10.90 -24.97 0.75
C ARG A 88 11.07 -23.69 1.56
N SER A 89 12.19 -23.01 1.36
CA SER A 89 12.52 -21.72 1.97
C SER A 89 12.58 -20.63 0.91
N PHE A 90 11.92 -19.51 1.18
CA PHE A 90 11.96 -18.29 0.36
C PHE A 90 12.60 -17.17 1.19
N GLN A 91 13.58 -16.48 0.63
CA GLN A 91 14.30 -15.40 1.28
C GLN A 91 14.09 -14.11 0.48
N TRP A 92 13.45 -13.14 1.13
CA TRP A 92 13.08 -11.85 0.56
C TRP A 92 13.84 -10.73 1.28
N GLN A 93 14.40 -9.80 0.51
CA GLN A 93 15.21 -8.70 1.02
C GLN A 93 14.61 -7.35 0.62
N VAL A 94 14.39 -6.51 1.63
CA VAL A 94 14.17 -5.08 1.51
C VAL A 94 15.46 -4.37 1.90
N VAL A 95 15.90 -3.39 1.11
CA VAL A 95 17.15 -2.64 1.36
C VAL A 95 16.90 -1.20 1.82
N ASN A 96 15.72 -0.64 1.58
CA ASN A 96 15.32 0.67 2.09
C ASN A 96 14.67 0.56 3.49
N PRO A 97 14.55 1.66 4.25
CA PRO A 97 13.74 1.69 5.47
C PRO A 97 12.33 1.16 5.23
N ILE A 98 11.79 0.46 6.22
CA ILE A 98 10.47 -0.18 6.13
C ILE A 98 9.78 -0.16 7.48
N ASN A 99 8.51 0.26 7.51
CA ASN A 99 7.72 0.17 8.72
C ASN A 99 7.55 -1.30 9.17
N ASN A 100 7.54 -1.55 10.48
CA ASN A 100 7.45 -2.91 11.00
C ASN A 100 6.15 -3.62 10.56
N TYR A 101 5.01 -2.91 10.49
CA TYR A 101 3.74 -3.53 10.09
C TYR A 101 3.73 -3.92 8.62
N ASN A 102 4.59 -3.30 7.80
CA ASN A 102 4.71 -3.58 6.37
C ASN A 102 5.41 -4.91 6.09
N LEU A 103 6.24 -5.39 7.02
CA LEU A 103 6.96 -6.65 6.85
C LEU A 103 5.99 -7.82 7.03
N VAL A 104 5.50 -8.39 5.94
CA VAL A 104 4.54 -9.50 5.97
C VAL A 104 4.83 -10.57 4.93
N PRO A 105 4.52 -11.84 5.24
CA PRO A 105 4.48 -12.90 4.24
C PRO A 105 3.07 -13.06 3.65
N TYR A 106 2.99 -13.40 2.38
CA TYR A 106 1.81 -13.97 1.73
C TYR A 106 2.12 -15.39 1.30
N ILE A 107 1.30 -16.35 1.73
CA ILE A 107 1.55 -17.77 1.53
C ILE A 107 0.32 -18.41 0.88
N GLY A 108 0.52 -19.05 -0.27
CA GLY A 108 -0.57 -19.64 -1.05
C GLY A 108 -0.10 -20.31 -2.33
N LYS A 109 -1.05 -20.63 -3.21
CA LYS A 109 -0.82 -21.22 -4.53
C LYS A 109 -0.63 -20.14 -5.60
N TYR A 110 0.43 -19.34 -5.41
CA TYR A 110 0.73 -18.21 -6.27
C TYR A 110 1.43 -18.63 -7.57
N VAL A 111 1.01 -18.01 -8.67
CA VAL A 111 1.78 -17.89 -9.91
C VAL A 111 2.30 -16.47 -10.05
N HIS A 112 3.32 -16.31 -10.90
CA HIS A 112 4.07 -15.08 -11.03
C HIS A 112 4.35 -14.71 -12.48
N TRP A 113 4.37 -13.41 -12.76
CA TRP A 113 4.98 -12.85 -13.96
C TRP A 113 5.64 -11.51 -13.64
N LYS A 114 6.57 -11.12 -14.51
CA LYS A 114 7.30 -9.87 -14.44
C LYS A 114 6.86 -8.92 -15.54
N ASP A 115 7.01 -7.64 -15.28
CA ASP A 115 6.95 -6.57 -16.28
C ASP A 115 7.98 -5.49 -15.92
N GLN A 116 8.17 -4.50 -16.79
CA GLN A 116 9.00 -3.35 -16.52
C GLN A 116 8.28 -2.06 -16.87
N TYR A 117 8.34 -1.09 -15.97
CA TYR A 117 7.90 0.26 -16.22
C TYR A 117 9.09 1.15 -16.53
N LYS A 118 9.00 1.93 -17.61
CA LYS A 118 9.99 2.96 -17.92
C LYS A 118 9.71 4.17 -17.02
N GLY A 119 10.32 4.16 -15.85
CA GLY A 119 10.12 5.21 -14.86
C GLY A 119 10.92 6.47 -15.12
N ALA A 120 10.72 7.44 -14.23
CA ALA A 120 11.40 8.71 -14.23
C ALA A 120 12.92 8.52 -14.17
N GLN A 121 13.63 9.49 -14.77
CA GLN A 121 15.11 9.47 -14.87
C GLN A 121 15.67 8.31 -15.71
N ASP A 122 14.89 7.78 -16.67
CA ASP A 122 15.26 6.67 -17.56
C ASP A 122 15.69 5.40 -16.81
N LYS A 123 15.20 5.21 -15.58
CA LYS A 123 15.37 3.97 -14.82
C LYS A 123 14.20 3.05 -15.07
N ASN A 124 14.50 1.78 -15.35
CA ASN A 124 13.46 0.75 -15.40
C ASN A 124 13.11 0.33 -13.97
N LEU A 125 11.82 0.43 -13.63
CA LEU A 125 11.26 -0.15 -12.43
C LEU A 125 10.81 -1.57 -12.74
N ASP A 126 11.33 -2.54 -11.98
CA ASP A 126 10.85 -3.92 -12.05
C ASP A 126 9.47 -4.02 -11.39
N LEU A 127 8.53 -4.65 -12.11
CA LEU A 127 7.19 -4.95 -11.63
C LEU A 127 7.06 -6.46 -11.45
N ASP A 128 6.63 -6.89 -10.27
CA ASP A 128 6.36 -8.29 -9.95
C ASP A 128 4.90 -8.48 -9.57
N PHE A 129 4.23 -9.46 -10.16
CA PHE A 129 2.81 -9.72 -9.89
C PHE A 129 2.61 -11.15 -9.43
N TRP A 130 2.00 -11.32 -8.26
CA TRP A 130 1.77 -12.62 -7.63
C TRP A 130 0.29 -12.81 -7.36
N VAL A 131 -0.34 -13.75 -8.04
CA VAL A 131 -1.79 -14.02 -7.89
C VAL A 131 -2.05 -15.51 -7.78
N LEU A 132 -3.22 -15.88 -7.28
CA LEU A 132 -3.62 -17.28 -7.26
C LEU A 132 -3.73 -17.79 -8.71
N ASP A 133 -3.22 -18.99 -8.97
CA ASP A 133 -3.10 -19.58 -10.31
C ASP A 133 -4.34 -19.39 -11.22
N TYR A 134 -5.53 -19.62 -10.69
CA TYR A 134 -6.80 -19.52 -11.41
C TYR A 134 -7.25 -18.08 -11.74
N ASN A 135 -6.55 -17.07 -11.25
CA ASN A 135 -6.85 -15.64 -11.46
C ASN A 135 -5.86 -14.95 -12.41
N GLN A 136 -4.82 -15.65 -12.86
CA GLN A 136 -3.72 -15.04 -13.63
C GLN A 136 -4.20 -14.21 -14.83
N GLU A 137 -5.13 -14.71 -15.63
CA GLU A 137 -5.59 -14.00 -16.83
C GLU A 137 -6.41 -12.75 -16.50
N LYS A 138 -7.23 -12.79 -15.44
CA LYS A 138 -7.95 -11.59 -14.96
C LYS A 138 -6.98 -10.56 -14.43
N ALA A 139 -5.97 -11.01 -13.69
CA ALA A 139 -4.95 -10.16 -13.10
C ALA A 139 -4.09 -9.48 -14.17
N LYS A 140 -3.63 -10.22 -15.20
CA LYS A 140 -2.90 -9.63 -16.33
C LYS A 140 -3.68 -8.51 -17.00
N SER A 141 -4.99 -8.71 -17.23
CA SER A 141 -5.84 -7.69 -17.84
C SER A 141 -6.03 -6.46 -16.94
N SER A 142 -6.33 -6.68 -15.65
CA SER A 142 -6.57 -5.60 -14.70
C SER A 142 -5.29 -4.84 -14.35
N PHE A 143 -4.24 -5.55 -13.94
CA PHE A 143 -2.97 -4.96 -13.51
C PHE A 143 -2.23 -4.34 -14.68
N GLY A 144 -2.21 -5.00 -15.84
CA GLY A 144 -1.59 -4.47 -17.05
C GLY A 144 -2.26 -3.21 -17.59
N ARG A 145 -3.54 -2.97 -17.23
CA ARG A 145 -4.22 -1.72 -17.54
C ARG A 145 -3.87 -0.61 -16.55
N ASP A 146 -4.01 -0.87 -15.26
CA ASP A 146 -4.02 0.22 -14.27
C ASP A 146 -2.68 0.49 -13.61
N VAL A 147 -1.76 -0.48 -13.51
CA VAL A 147 -0.45 -0.26 -12.89
C VAL A 147 0.40 0.73 -13.69
N PRO A 148 0.54 0.62 -15.03
CA PRO A 148 1.28 1.62 -15.79
C PRO A 148 0.64 3.01 -15.71
N ARG A 149 -0.70 3.08 -15.79
CA ARG A 149 -1.45 4.34 -15.69
C ARG A 149 -1.28 5.01 -14.32
N MET A 150 -1.23 4.19 -13.26
CA MET A 150 -0.97 4.63 -11.90
C MET A 150 0.41 5.25 -11.79
N LEU A 151 1.44 4.52 -12.24
CA LEU A 151 2.82 4.99 -12.22
C LEU A 151 3.01 6.27 -13.04
N ASP A 152 2.38 6.38 -14.22
CA ASP A 152 2.41 7.60 -15.04
C ASP A 152 1.89 8.83 -14.28
N ALA A 153 0.72 8.69 -13.63
CA ALA A 153 0.11 9.79 -12.90
C ALA A 153 0.89 10.13 -11.63
N PHE A 154 1.33 9.11 -10.88
CA PHE A 154 1.99 9.32 -9.60
C PHE A 154 3.41 9.84 -9.79
N GLU A 155 4.17 9.34 -10.75
CA GLU A 155 5.49 9.91 -11.05
C GLU A 155 5.40 11.33 -11.62
N TYR A 156 4.33 11.66 -12.36
CA TYR A 156 4.08 13.04 -12.77
C TYR A 156 3.87 13.97 -11.58
N TRP A 157 3.02 13.60 -10.62
CA TRP A 157 2.62 14.46 -9.50
C TRP A 157 3.60 14.47 -8.32
N PHE A 158 4.15 13.31 -7.99
CA PHE A 158 4.94 13.08 -6.77
C PHE A 158 6.43 12.90 -7.04
N GLY A 159 6.83 12.67 -8.30
CA GLY A 159 8.20 12.34 -8.67
C GLY A 159 8.49 10.83 -8.66
N PRO A 160 9.74 10.42 -8.92
CA PRO A 160 10.10 9.02 -9.14
C PRO A 160 9.60 8.08 -8.03
N TYR A 161 9.22 6.86 -8.39
CA TYR A 161 8.89 5.81 -7.44
C TYR A 161 9.99 5.67 -6.36
N PRO A 162 9.65 5.65 -5.06
CA PRO A 162 10.66 5.79 -4.02
C PRO A 162 11.52 4.55 -3.76
N PHE A 163 11.10 3.36 -4.23
CA PHE A 163 11.72 2.08 -3.88
C PHE A 163 12.21 1.25 -5.09
N TYR A 164 12.87 1.89 -6.07
CA TYR A 164 13.43 1.21 -7.25
C TYR A 164 14.32 0.00 -6.89
N GLU A 165 15.09 0.11 -5.81
CA GLU A 165 15.99 -0.95 -5.35
C GLU A 165 15.22 -2.19 -4.84
N ASP A 166 14.01 -2.01 -4.32
CA ASP A 166 13.17 -3.10 -3.80
C ASP A 166 12.17 -3.63 -4.85
N GLY A 167 11.83 -2.80 -5.86
CA GLY A 167 10.86 -3.11 -6.90
C GLY A 167 9.42 -2.86 -6.46
N TYR A 168 8.50 -2.79 -7.43
CA TYR A 168 7.07 -2.67 -7.16
C TYR A 168 6.40 -4.03 -7.31
N LYS A 169 5.47 -4.36 -6.41
CA LYS A 169 4.78 -5.65 -6.42
C LYS A 169 3.33 -5.54 -5.98
N LEU A 170 2.44 -6.19 -6.72
CA LEU A 170 1.09 -6.51 -6.24
C LEU A 170 1.00 -8.00 -5.89
N VAL A 171 0.41 -8.29 -4.74
CA VAL A 171 0.18 -9.66 -4.25
C VAL A 171 -1.31 -9.85 -3.98
N GLU A 172 -1.94 -10.82 -4.66
CA GLU A 172 -3.33 -11.16 -4.39
C GLU A 172 -3.49 -11.58 -2.92
N SER A 173 -4.44 -10.98 -2.22
CA SER A 173 -4.67 -11.19 -0.79
C SER A 173 -6.15 -11.51 -0.52
N SER A 174 -6.39 -12.09 0.66
CA SER A 174 -7.74 -12.49 1.09
C SER A 174 -8.54 -11.34 1.71
N HIS A 175 -7.86 -10.26 2.11
CA HIS A 175 -8.44 -9.02 2.58
C HIS A 175 -8.50 -8.00 1.44
N LEU A 176 -9.11 -6.84 1.66
CA LEU A 176 -9.42 -5.90 0.59
C LEU A 176 -8.18 -5.30 -0.09
N GLY A 177 -7.27 -4.79 0.73
CA GLY A 177 -6.08 -4.01 0.37
C GLY A 177 -5.26 -3.78 1.63
N MET A 178 -4.00 -3.40 1.45
CA MET A 178 -3.07 -2.94 2.47
C MET A 178 -1.76 -2.52 1.78
N GLU A 179 -1.19 -1.39 2.19
CA GLU A 179 -0.03 -0.76 1.58
C GLU A 179 1.33 -1.36 1.95
N HIS A 180 1.38 -2.68 2.19
CA HIS A 180 2.61 -3.37 2.56
C HIS A 180 3.76 -3.06 1.57
N GLN A 181 4.70 -2.22 2.02
CA GLN A 181 5.74 -1.61 1.18
C GLN A 181 6.36 -2.59 0.19
N SER A 182 6.39 -2.27 -1.10
CA SER A 182 6.95 -3.12 -2.18
C SER A 182 6.35 -4.54 -2.29
N ALA A 183 5.19 -4.80 -1.67
CA ALA A 183 4.41 -6.04 -1.73
C ALA A 183 2.93 -5.78 -1.38
N ILE A 184 2.35 -4.79 -2.07
CA ILE A 184 1.02 -4.26 -1.82
C ILE A 184 -0.03 -5.35 -1.93
N ALA A 185 -0.92 -5.42 -0.93
CA ALA A 185 -1.99 -6.41 -0.89
C ALA A 185 -3.11 -6.01 -1.85
N TYR A 186 -3.59 -6.98 -2.63
CA TYR A 186 -4.67 -6.75 -3.59
C TYR A 186 -5.81 -7.75 -3.40
N GLY A 187 -7.00 -7.30 -3.01
CA GLY A 187 -8.18 -8.17 -2.90
C GLY A 187 -9.48 -7.49 -3.34
N ASN A 188 -9.38 -6.62 -4.35
CA ASN A 188 -10.55 -6.00 -4.96
C ASN A 188 -11.33 -6.94 -5.91
N GLY A 189 -10.76 -8.12 -6.20
CA GLY A 189 -11.38 -9.15 -7.03
C GLY A 189 -11.39 -8.82 -8.53
N PHE A 190 -10.40 -8.05 -9.01
CA PHE A 190 -10.22 -7.67 -10.42
C PHE A 190 -11.38 -6.84 -10.96
N LYS A 191 -11.91 -5.93 -10.12
CA LYS A 191 -13.05 -5.07 -10.42
C LYS A 191 -12.62 -3.61 -10.42
N ASN A 192 -13.20 -2.81 -11.31
CA ASN A 192 -13.09 -1.37 -11.21
C ASN A 192 -13.87 -0.84 -9.99
N GLY A 193 -13.50 0.34 -9.51
CA GLY A 193 -14.01 0.98 -8.32
C GLY A 193 -13.76 0.20 -7.05
N TYR A 194 -14.38 0.61 -5.96
CA TYR A 194 -14.28 -0.07 -4.68
C TYR A 194 -15.21 -1.28 -4.67
N ARG A 195 -14.69 -2.46 -4.98
CA ARG A 195 -15.45 -3.71 -5.17
C ARG A 195 -16.59 -3.58 -6.19
N GLY A 196 -16.40 -2.80 -7.25
CA GLY A 196 -17.44 -2.51 -8.25
C GLY A 196 -18.33 -1.30 -7.94
N ARG A 197 -18.08 -0.59 -6.83
CA ARG A 197 -18.84 0.60 -6.44
C ARG A 197 -18.07 1.88 -6.76
N ASP A 198 -18.81 2.91 -7.15
CA ASP A 198 -18.29 4.26 -7.24
C ASP A 198 -18.47 4.94 -5.87
N LEU A 199 -17.37 5.18 -5.15
CA LEU A 199 -17.42 5.82 -3.83
C LEU A 199 -17.75 7.31 -3.90
N SER A 200 -17.46 7.97 -5.02
CA SER A 200 -17.72 9.40 -5.20
C SER A 200 -19.14 9.66 -5.70
N GLY A 201 -19.74 8.67 -6.38
CA GLY A 201 -21.00 8.81 -7.10
C GLY A 201 -20.91 9.84 -8.24
N SER A 202 -19.70 10.12 -8.75
CA SER A 202 -19.46 11.06 -9.85
C SER A 202 -19.47 10.39 -11.23
N GLY A 203 -19.49 9.05 -11.31
CA GLY A 203 -19.30 8.25 -12.52
C GLY A 203 -17.85 7.81 -12.71
N TRP A 204 -16.89 8.69 -12.41
CA TRP A 204 -15.45 8.48 -12.59
C TRP A 204 -14.85 7.35 -11.74
N GLY A 205 -15.44 7.03 -10.57
CA GLY A 205 -14.91 6.02 -9.66
C GLY A 205 -15.05 4.56 -10.15
N LYS A 206 -15.57 4.33 -11.35
CA LYS A 206 -15.73 2.99 -11.96
C LYS A 206 -14.84 2.73 -13.18
N ASP A 207 -13.96 3.67 -13.53
CA ASP A 207 -13.11 3.55 -14.73
C ASP A 207 -11.68 3.03 -14.44
N TRP A 208 -11.39 2.72 -13.18
CA TRP A 208 -10.10 2.28 -12.67
C TRP A 208 -10.29 1.37 -11.46
N ASP A 209 -9.30 0.56 -11.10
CA ASP A 209 -9.33 -0.30 -9.91
C ASP A 209 -8.94 0.49 -8.66
N TYR A 210 -9.87 0.60 -7.70
CA TYR A 210 -9.66 1.41 -6.50
C TYR A 210 -8.42 1.02 -5.71
N ILE A 211 -8.22 -0.29 -5.50
CA ILE A 211 -7.17 -0.80 -4.63
C ILE A 211 -5.80 -0.66 -5.28
N ILE A 212 -5.70 -0.77 -6.61
CA ILE A 212 -4.42 -0.53 -7.28
C ILE A 212 -3.98 0.91 -7.07
N ILE A 213 -4.88 1.88 -7.24
CA ILE A 213 -4.51 3.30 -7.17
C ILE A 213 -4.31 3.75 -5.72
N HIS A 214 -5.23 3.42 -4.81
CA HIS A 214 -5.15 3.82 -3.41
C HIS A 214 -3.93 3.19 -2.74
N GLU A 215 -3.84 1.86 -2.70
CA GLU A 215 -2.77 1.19 -1.94
C GLU A 215 -1.38 1.47 -2.52
N SER A 216 -1.26 1.75 -3.82
CA SER A 216 0.02 2.16 -4.41
C SER A 216 0.39 3.61 -4.13
N GLY A 217 -0.59 4.48 -3.87
CA GLY A 217 -0.33 5.88 -3.50
C GLY A 217 0.45 5.98 -2.19
N HIS A 218 0.23 5.01 -1.30
CA HIS A 218 0.96 4.88 -0.06
C HIS A 218 2.46 4.61 -0.21
N GLU A 219 2.93 4.15 -1.37
CA GLU A 219 4.35 4.06 -1.65
C GLU A 219 5.03 5.43 -1.56
N TRP A 220 4.34 6.52 -1.94
CA TRP A 220 4.81 7.89 -1.74
C TRP A 220 4.41 8.46 -0.37
N PHE A 221 3.20 8.16 0.11
CA PHE A 221 2.65 8.69 1.37
C PHE A 221 2.18 7.59 2.32
N ALA A 222 3.11 7.08 3.12
CA ALA A 222 2.97 6.14 4.24
C ALA A 222 4.25 5.32 4.36
N ASN A 223 4.79 4.89 3.20
CA ASN A 223 6.01 4.10 3.12
C ASN A 223 7.24 5.00 2.90
N ASN A 224 7.19 5.92 1.92
CA ASN A 224 8.30 6.85 1.70
C ASN A 224 8.31 8.00 2.72
N ILE A 225 7.12 8.52 3.05
CA ILE A 225 6.90 9.53 4.08
C ILE A 225 5.97 8.92 5.14
N THR A 226 6.56 8.39 6.21
CA THR A 226 5.85 7.76 7.33
C THR A 226 5.54 8.81 8.39
N THR A 227 4.46 8.71 9.17
CA THR A 227 4.28 9.63 10.32
C THR A 227 4.94 9.07 11.57
N ASN A 228 5.45 9.94 12.43
CA ASN A 228 6.07 9.54 13.70
C ASN A 228 5.06 8.93 14.68
N ASP A 229 3.81 9.38 14.62
CA ASP A 229 2.70 8.93 15.47
C ASP A 229 1.48 8.63 14.60
N ILE A 230 0.72 7.63 15.03
CA ILE A 230 -0.54 7.22 14.40
C ILE A 230 -1.63 8.31 14.53
N ALA A 231 -1.47 9.24 15.50
CA ALA A 231 -2.29 10.43 15.59
C ALA A 231 -2.29 11.27 14.31
N ASP A 232 -1.21 11.21 13.54
CA ASP A 232 -1.01 11.95 12.29
C ASP A 232 -1.41 11.15 11.02
N MET A 233 -2.12 10.03 11.16
CA MET A 233 -2.48 9.12 10.04
C MET A 233 -3.17 9.81 8.85
N TRP A 234 -3.71 11.02 9.02
CA TRP A 234 -4.22 11.81 7.89
C TRP A 234 -3.16 12.14 6.83
N VAL A 235 -1.86 12.16 7.18
CA VAL A 235 -0.79 12.35 6.19
C VAL A 235 -0.73 11.14 5.25
N HIS A 236 -0.95 9.93 5.76
CA HIS A 236 -1.00 8.72 4.94
C HIS A 236 -2.28 8.72 4.11
N GLU A 237 -3.41 8.74 4.80
CA GLU A 237 -4.71 8.49 4.17
C GLU A 237 -5.24 9.68 3.38
N GLY A 238 -4.96 10.90 3.82
CA GLY A 238 -5.39 12.11 3.15
C GLY A 238 -4.67 12.32 1.82
N PHE A 239 -3.34 12.15 1.79
CA PHE A 239 -2.56 12.25 0.56
C PHE A 239 -2.83 11.08 -0.38
N THR A 240 -2.96 9.85 0.14
CA THR A 240 -3.30 8.69 -0.69
C THR A 240 -4.71 8.81 -1.28
N MET A 241 -5.72 9.21 -0.50
CA MET A 241 -7.05 9.52 -1.05
C MET A 241 -6.98 10.65 -2.09
N TYR A 242 -6.10 11.63 -1.90
CA TYR A 242 -5.91 12.69 -2.89
C TYR A 242 -5.18 12.21 -4.16
N SER A 243 -4.35 11.18 -4.06
CA SER A 243 -3.71 10.55 -5.23
C SER A 243 -4.75 10.00 -6.21
N GLU A 244 -5.91 9.52 -5.73
CA GLU A 244 -7.03 9.12 -6.58
C GLU A 244 -7.59 10.29 -7.40
N VAL A 245 -7.72 11.47 -6.77
CA VAL A 245 -8.15 12.71 -7.44
C VAL A 245 -7.15 13.08 -8.53
N LEU A 246 -5.86 13.01 -8.22
CA LEU A 246 -4.78 13.34 -9.14
C LEU A 246 -4.63 12.34 -10.29
N PHE A 247 -4.89 11.05 -10.04
CA PHE A 247 -4.96 10.02 -11.07
C PHE A 247 -6.08 10.32 -12.06
N ILE A 248 -7.28 10.64 -11.57
CA ILE A 248 -8.41 10.99 -12.43
C ILE A 248 -8.13 12.29 -13.19
N ASP A 249 -7.55 13.29 -12.54
CA ASP A 249 -7.14 14.53 -13.20
C ASP A 249 -6.16 14.25 -14.35
N TYR A 250 -5.12 13.47 -14.09
CA TYR A 250 -4.09 13.17 -15.08
C TYR A 250 -4.65 12.48 -16.34
N HIS A 251 -5.54 11.50 -16.17
CA HIS A 251 -6.07 10.70 -17.29
C HIS A 251 -7.34 11.29 -17.93
N TYR A 252 -8.14 12.04 -17.17
CA TYR A 252 -9.49 12.50 -17.59
C TYR A 252 -9.70 14.02 -17.47
N GLY A 253 -8.68 14.75 -17.00
CA GLY A 253 -8.65 16.20 -16.90
C GLY A 253 -9.14 16.76 -15.56
N LYS A 254 -8.69 17.99 -15.25
CA LYS A 254 -8.97 18.71 -14.00
C LYS A 254 -10.44 18.73 -13.58
N LYS A 255 -11.37 18.86 -14.54
CA LYS A 255 -12.81 18.82 -14.25
C LYS A 255 -13.23 17.48 -13.65
N ALA A 256 -12.79 16.36 -14.24
CA ALA A 256 -13.12 15.03 -13.76
C ALA A 256 -12.57 14.78 -12.34
N GLY A 257 -11.31 15.16 -12.10
CA GLY A 257 -10.70 15.08 -10.76
C GLY A 257 -11.49 15.90 -9.72
N SER A 258 -11.85 17.13 -10.06
CA SER A 258 -12.65 18.01 -9.17
C SER A 258 -14.05 17.45 -8.89
N GLU A 259 -14.70 16.83 -9.88
CA GLU A 259 -15.99 16.17 -9.72
C GLU A 259 -15.89 14.95 -8.81
N TYR A 260 -14.85 14.13 -8.97
CA TYR A 260 -14.57 12.99 -8.10
C TYR A 260 -14.32 13.45 -6.66
N CYS A 261 -13.43 14.44 -6.45
CA CYS A 261 -13.14 15.00 -5.13
C CYS A 261 -14.41 15.53 -4.44
N ARG A 262 -15.25 16.27 -5.16
CA ARG A 262 -16.55 16.75 -4.65
C ARG A 262 -17.50 15.60 -4.32
N GLY A 263 -17.45 14.52 -5.07
CA GLY A 263 -18.24 13.31 -4.82
C GLY A 263 -17.86 12.64 -3.49
N VAL A 264 -16.57 12.34 -3.30
CA VAL A 264 -16.08 11.66 -2.09
C VAL A 264 -16.25 12.50 -0.82
N ARG A 265 -16.19 13.84 -0.94
CA ARG A 265 -16.48 14.77 0.18
C ARG A 265 -17.87 14.61 0.79
N LYS A 266 -18.84 14.02 0.08
CA LYS A 266 -20.17 13.74 0.64
C LYS A 266 -20.13 12.68 1.75
N ASN A 267 -19.05 11.91 1.85
CA ASN A 267 -18.86 10.88 2.85
C ASN A 267 -18.22 11.41 4.16
N ILE A 268 -17.90 12.71 4.25
CA ILE A 268 -17.35 13.34 5.45
C ILE A 268 -18.42 13.39 6.55
N ARG A 269 -18.10 12.85 7.73
CA ARG A 269 -19.03 12.75 8.87
C ARG A 269 -18.93 13.93 9.82
N ASN A 270 -17.76 14.56 9.92
CA ASN A 270 -17.37 15.56 10.93
C ASN A 270 -17.66 15.10 12.36
N ASP A 271 -17.27 13.86 12.68
CA ASP A 271 -17.52 13.23 13.98
C ASP A 271 -16.50 13.63 15.07
N LYS A 272 -15.22 13.76 14.73
CA LYS A 272 -14.13 14.17 15.64
C LYS A 272 -12.95 14.80 14.85
N PRO A 273 -11.91 15.36 15.51
CA PRO A 273 -10.73 15.87 14.83
C PRO A 273 -10.02 14.83 13.96
N LEU A 274 -9.34 15.27 12.90
CA LEU A 274 -8.55 14.38 12.03
C LEU A 274 -7.29 13.85 12.72
N ILE A 275 -6.68 14.69 13.57
CA ILE A 275 -5.51 14.33 14.36
C ILE A 275 -6.00 13.68 15.66
N GLY A 276 -5.42 12.52 16.00
CA GLY A 276 -5.70 11.80 17.24
C GLY A 276 -4.95 12.37 18.44
N ASP A 277 -5.04 11.68 19.57
CA ASP A 277 -4.21 11.98 20.74
C ASP A 277 -2.81 11.38 20.55
N TYR A 278 -1.78 12.22 20.66
CA TYR A 278 -0.38 11.77 20.53
C TYR A 278 0.06 10.85 21.67
N GLY A 279 0.94 9.90 21.36
CA GLY A 279 1.64 9.06 22.34
C GLY A 279 0.78 7.96 22.97
N VAL A 280 -0.44 7.74 22.48
CA VAL A 280 -1.37 6.74 23.04
C VAL A 280 -1.84 5.70 22.00
N ASN A 281 -1.14 5.60 20.86
CA ASN A 281 -1.46 4.72 19.74
C ASN A 281 -2.93 4.86 19.30
N GLN A 282 -3.37 6.09 19.03
CA GLN A 282 -4.75 6.39 18.68
C GLN A 282 -4.85 7.30 17.45
N GLU A 283 -5.57 6.82 16.45
CA GLU A 283 -5.95 7.61 15.28
C GLU A 283 -7.05 8.64 15.57
N GLY A 284 -7.07 9.70 14.77
CA GLY A 284 -8.19 10.63 14.72
C GLY A 284 -9.39 10.08 13.95
N SER A 285 -10.14 10.96 13.31
CA SER A 285 -11.34 10.60 12.54
C SER A 285 -10.99 9.87 11.24
N GLY A 286 -11.79 8.86 10.89
CA GLY A 286 -11.80 8.26 9.54
C GLY A 286 -12.21 9.25 8.44
N ASP A 287 -12.62 10.46 8.77
CA ASP A 287 -12.69 11.56 7.80
C ASP A 287 -11.31 11.89 7.19
N MET A 288 -10.21 11.40 7.76
CA MET A 288 -8.85 11.63 7.27
C MET A 288 -8.70 11.34 5.76
N TYR A 289 -9.41 10.34 5.24
CA TYR A 289 -9.52 10.07 3.81
C TYR A 289 -10.22 11.22 3.06
N ASN A 290 -11.55 11.32 3.18
CA ASN A 290 -12.37 12.22 2.36
C ASN A 290 -12.10 13.70 2.65
N LYS A 291 -11.85 14.05 3.91
CA LYS A 291 -11.56 15.41 4.36
C LYS A 291 -10.11 15.79 4.09
N GLY A 292 -9.16 14.85 4.21
CA GLY A 292 -7.76 15.07 3.81
C GLY A 292 -7.65 15.35 2.32
N ALA A 293 -8.28 14.54 1.47
CA ALA A 293 -8.33 14.81 0.03
C ALA A 293 -9.02 16.15 -0.30
N GLY A 294 -10.10 16.48 0.41
CA GLY A 294 -10.77 17.78 0.25
C GLY A 294 -9.89 18.97 0.66
N LEU A 295 -9.10 18.82 1.73
CA LEU A 295 -8.14 19.84 2.20
C LEU A 295 -7.04 20.07 1.18
N LEU A 296 -6.38 19.00 0.71
CA LEU A 296 -5.31 19.08 -0.29
C LEU A 296 -5.82 19.66 -1.60
N HIS A 297 -7.02 19.25 -2.04
CA HIS A 297 -7.65 19.85 -3.21
C HIS A 297 -7.90 21.35 -3.05
N HIS A 298 -8.37 21.77 -1.87
CA HIS A 298 -8.57 23.19 -1.58
C HIS A 298 -7.27 23.98 -1.60
N ILE A 299 -6.18 23.43 -1.03
CA ILE A 299 -4.84 24.02 -1.09
C ILE A 299 -4.38 24.19 -2.55
N ARG A 300 -4.54 23.16 -3.39
CA ARG A 300 -4.23 23.25 -4.83
C ARG A 300 -5.02 24.37 -5.53
N GLU A 301 -6.33 24.47 -5.28
CA GLU A 301 -7.15 25.52 -5.89
C GLU A 301 -6.78 26.93 -5.38
N MET A 302 -6.39 27.08 -4.11
CA MET A 302 -5.90 28.36 -3.57
C MET A 302 -4.57 28.78 -4.19
N ILE A 303 -3.66 27.82 -4.42
CA ILE A 303 -2.39 28.08 -5.12
C ILE A 303 -2.65 28.51 -6.57
N GLY A 304 -3.66 27.92 -7.22
CA GLY A 304 -4.10 28.31 -8.56
C GLY A 304 -3.05 28.06 -9.65
N ASN A 305 -2.04 27.23 -9.39
CA ASN A 305 -0.94 26.94 -10.29
C ASN A 305 -0.42 25.51 -10.08
N ASP A 306 -0.74 24.61 -11.02
CA ASP A 306 -0.39 23.19 -10.92
C ASP A 306 1.12 22.95 -10.97
N SER A 307 1.90 23.80 -11.64
CA SER A 307 3.37 23.68 -11.64
C SER A 307 3.95 23.94 -10.25
N ILE A 308 3.41 24.92 -9.52
CA ILE A 308 3.82 25.20 -8.13
C ILE A 308 3.34 24.07 -7.21
N PHE A 309 2.09 23.67 -7.32
CA PHE A 309 1.53 22.61 -6.49
C PHE A 309 2.27 21.27 -6.66
N ARG A 310 2.57 20.90 -7.91
CA ARG A 310 3.37 19.73 -8.24
C ARG A 310 4.80 19.83 -7.70
N ALA A 311 5.42 21.00 -7.79
CA ALA A 311 6.74 21.22 -7.21
C ALA A 311 6.75 21.04 -5.68
N ILE A 312 5.66 21.42 -4.99
CA ILE A 312 5.50 21.15 -3.55
C ILE A 312 5.41 19.64 -3.29
N LEU A 313 4.54 18.92 -4.00
CA LEU A 313 4.37 17.47 -3.81
C LEU A 313 5.62 16.66 -4.14
N THR A 314 6.33 17.02 -5.22
CA THR A 314 7.64 16.43 -5.56
C THR A 314 8.71 16.81 -4.54
N GLY A 315 8.65 18.05 -4.02
CA GLY A 315 9.52 18.54 -2.96
C GLY A 315 9.38 17.72 -1.67
N LEU A 316 8.14 17.47 -1.23
CA LEU A 316 7.86 16.62 -0.06
C LEU A 316 8.51 15.23 -0.22
N ASN A 317 8.27 14.57 -1.36
CA ASN A 317 8.80 13.22 -1.62
C ASN A 317 10.32 13.17 -1.78
N LYS A 318 10.95 14.30 -2.10
CA LYS A 318 12.41 14.42 -2.17
C LYS A 318 13.03 14.75 -0.82
N ASP A 319 12.48 15.73 -0.10
CA ASP A 319 13.05 16.29 1.12
C ASP A 319 12.81 15.38 2.34
N PHE A 320 11.69 14.65 2.33
CA PHE A 320 11.32 13.65 3.34
C PHE A 320 11.44 12.21 2.83
N ARG A 321 12.22 11.97 1.76
CA ARG A 321 12.43 10.62 1.22
C ARG A 321 12.95 9.67 2.30
N HIS A 322 12.23 8.59 2.55
CA HIS A 322 12.54 7.55 3.54
C HIS A 322 12.71 8.11 4.95
N ARG A 323 11.83 9.04 5.33
CA ARG A 323 11.83 9.67 6.66
C ARG A 323 10.46 9.59 7.30
N THR A 324 10.50 9.61 8.63
CA THR A 324 9.31 9.82 9.43
C THR A 324 9.09 11.33 9.66
N VAL A 325 7.82 11.76 9.70
CA VAL A 325 7.43 13.18 9.81
C VAL A 325 6.29 13.38 10.80
N ASP A 326 6.12 14.62 11.25
CA ASP A 326 4.92 15.08 11.95
C ASP A 326 4.02 15.88 11.00
N SER A 327 2.73 15.98 11.32
CA SER A 327 1.76 16.83 10.61
C SER A 327 2.25 18.25 10.31
N LYS A 328 3.09 18.82 11.19
CA LYS A 328 3.58 20.20 11.05
C LYS A 328 4.58 20.37 9.89
N GLN A 329 5.24 19.29 9.47
CA GLN A 329 6.27 19.33 8.43
C GLN A 329 5.69 19.23 7.01
N VAL A 330 4.47 18.70 6.88
CA VAL A 330 3.82 18.32 5.60
C VAL A 330 2.75 19.31 5.17
#